data_AF-A0A0B6XXZ3-F1
#
_entry.id   AF-A0A0B6XXZ3-F1
#
_cell.length_a   1.000
_cell.length_b   1.000
_cell.length_c   1.000
_cell.angle_alpha   90.00
_cell.angle_beta   90.00
_cell.angle_gamma   90.00
#
_symmetry.space_group_name_H-M   'P 1'
#
loop_
_entity.id
_entity.type
_entity.pdbx_description
1 polymer ?
#
loop_
_entity_poly.entity_id
_entity_poly.type
_entity_poly.pdbx_seq_one_letter_code
_entity_poly.pdbx_strand_id
1 'polypeptide(L)'
;MTTKKTSHDNDYMDFSKLEKEIENAVVSEERYWRENDAKIRAVEQRVPTYDDFREMVLAAHLKPLEEKDKISSIGTFTQVWNQSAQKLSKSQLKNEQLSST
;
A
#
# COMPACT_ATOMS: atom_id res chain seq x y z
N MET A 1 -42.74 45.57 -17.35
CA MET A 1 -42.19 44.21 -17.19
C MET A 1 -41.20 44.23 -16.05
N THR A 2 -41.56 43.66 -14.90
CA THR A 2 -40.73 43.68 -13.69
C THR A 2 -39.92 42.39 -13.62
N THR A 3 -38.62 42.46 -13.91
CA THR A 3 -37.70 41.33 -13.76
C THR A 3 -37.43 41.11 -12.27
N LYS A 4 -37.81 39.93 -11.77
CA LYS A 4 -37.56 39.50 -10.39
C LYS A 4 -36.05 39.28 -10.23
N LYS A 5 -35.37 40.14 -9.48
CA LYS A 5 -33.97 39.94 -9.10
C LYS A 5 -33.94 38.76 -8.12
N THR A 6 -33.48 37.61 -8.58
CA THR A 6 -33.16 36.48 -7.70
C THR A 6 -31.94 36.89 -6.88
N SER A 7 -32.13 37.22 -5.60
CA SER A 7 -30.98 37.38 -4.71
C SER A 7 -30.43 35.98 -4.42
N HIS A 8 -29.12 35.83 -4.59
CA HIS A 8 -28.40 34.59 -4.29
C HIS A 8 -28.03 34.53 -2.80
N ASP A 9 -28.82 35.15 -1.92
CA ASP A 9 -28.50 35.23 -0.48
C ASP A 9 -28.76 33.90 0.26
N ASN A 10 -28.97 32.81 -0.47
CA ASN A 10 -28.98 31.46 0.08
C ASN A 10 -27.63 30.78 -0.17
N ASP A 11 -26.55 31.51 0.10
CA ASP A 11 -25.20 30.99 0.29
C ASP A 11 -25.11 30.28 1.65
N TYR A 12 -25.92 29.23 1.83
CA TYR A 12 -25.69 28.29 2.92
C TYR A 12 -24.39 27.55 2.61
N MET A 13 -23.28 28.04 3.17
CA MET A 13 -21.98 27.38 3.05
C MET A 13 -22.07 25.97 3.61
N ASP A 14 -21.90 24.99 2.72
CA ASP A 14 -21.82 23.58 3.09
C ASP A 14 -20.46 23.31 3.74
N PHE A 15 -20.44 23.36 5.08
CA PHE A 15 -19.24 23.10 5.88
C PHE A 15 -18.68 21.70 5.65
N SER A 16 -19.53 20.70 5.38
CA SER A 16 -19.07 19.34 5.11
C SER A 16 -18.32 19.24 3.77
N LYS A 17 -18.77 19.97 2.75
CA LYS A 17 -18.04 20.08 1.48
C LYS A 17 -16.69 20.77 1.67
N LEU A 18 -16.66 21.86 2.44
CA LEU A 18 -15.45 22.62 2.72
C LEU A 18 -14.43 21.79 3.52
N GLU A 19 -14.87 21.07 4.55
CA GLU A 19 -14.03 20.19 5.34
C GLU A 19 -13.37 19.12 4.47
N LYS A 20 -14.16 18.46 3.61
CA LYS A 20 -13.63 17.47 2.65
C LYS A 20 -12.62 18.09 1.67
N GLU A 21 -12.85 19.32 1.22
CA GLU A 21 -11.92 20.02 0.33
C GLU A 21 -10.59 20.31 1.04
N ILE A 22 -10.64 20.73 2.30
CA ILE A 22 -9.46 20.96 3.13
C ILE A 22 -8.70 19.65 3.38
N GLU A 23 -9.40 18.57 3.76
CA GLU A 23 -8.77 17.26 3.95
C GLU A 23 -8.05 16.78 2.69
N ASN A 24 -8.69 16.91 1.53
CA ASN A 24 -8.06 16.56 0.25
C ASN A 24 -6.84 17.43 -0.05
N ALA A 25 -6.90 18.73 0.25
CA ALA A 25 -5.78 19.64 0.07
C ALA A 25 -4.59 19.23 0.94
N VAL A 26 -4.82 18.92 2.23
CA VAL A 26 -3.78 18.46 3.16
C VAL A 26 -3.15 17.16 2.67
N VAL A 27 -3.96 16.15 2.32
CA VAL A 27 -3.45 14.86 1.82
C VAL A 27 -2.64 15.04 0.53
N SER A 28 -3.06 15.96 -0.36
CA SER A 28 -2.33 16.25 -1.60
C SER A 28 -0.97 16.90 -1.33
N GLU A 29 -0.90 17.81 -0.35
CA GLU A 29 0.33 18.48 0.05
C GLU A 29 1.30 17.49 0.71
N GLU A 30 0.82 16.66 1.65
CA GLU A 30 1.64 15.61 2.26
C GLU A 30 2.23 14.64 1.24
N ARG A 31 1.44 14.28 0.22
CA ARG A 31 1.91 13.44 -0.89
C ARG A 31 2.98 14.15 -1.69
N TYR A 32 2.79 15.43 -2.02
CA TYR A 32 3.78 16.23 -2.74
C TYR A 32 5.12 16.29 -1.99
N TRP A 33 5.09 16.52 -0.68
CA TRP A 33 6.30 16.56 0.14
C TRP A 33 7.04 15.22 0.16
N ARG A 34 6.32 14.10 0.32
CA ARG A 34 6.93 12.74 0.27
C ARG A 34 7.55 12.43 -1.09
N GLU A 35 6.85 12.76 -2.18
CA GLU A 35 7.39 12.56 -3.53
C GLU A 35 8.63 13.42 -3.77
N ASN A 36 8.64 14.68 -3.32
CA ASN A 36 9.79 15.55 -3.47
C ASN A 36 11.00 15.08 -2.64
N ASP A 37 10.78 14.64 -1.41
CA ASP A 37 11.82 14.00 -0.60
C ASP A 37 12.41 12.78 -1.32
N ALA A 38 11.57 11.90 -1.88
CA ALA A 38 12.03 10.75 -2.64
C ALA A 38 12.84 11.16 -3.89
N LYS A 39 12.43 12.23 -4.60
CA LYS A 39 13.18 12.78 -5.74
C LYS A 39 14.57 13.25 -5.31
N ILE A 40 14.67 13.99 -4.22
CA ILE A 40 15.95 14.48 -3.68
C ILE A 40 16.83 13.30 -3.29
N ARG A 41 16.30 12.32 -2.54
CA ARG A 41 17.02 11.10 -2.18
C ARG A 41 17.52 10.32 -3.40
N ALA A 42 16.74 10.24 -4.47
CA ALA A 42 17.14 9.56 -5.71
C ALA A 42 18.35 10.21 -6.38
N VAL A 43 18.34 11.54 -6.41
CA VAL A 43 19.44 12.32 -6.97
C VAL A 43 20.68 12.19 -6.11
N GLU A 44 20.53 12.29 -4.78
CA GLU A 44 21.63 12.12 -3.82
C GLU A 44 22.27 10.74 -3.91
N GLN A 45 21.46 9.68 -4.05
CA GLN A 45 21.92 8.30 -4.20
C GLN A 45 22.47 7.98 -5.60
N ARG A 46 22.39 8.93 -6.56
CA ARG A 46 22.87 8.78 -7.95
C ARG A 46 22.31 7.53 -8.62
N VAL A 47 20.99 7.36 -8.52
CA VAL A 47 20.27 6.22 -9.12
C VAL A 47 20.60 6.12 -10.63
N PRO A 48 20.97 4.93 -11.14
CA PRO A 48 21.61 4.78 -12.44
C PRO A 48 20.66 4.90 -13.63
N THR A 49 19.37 4.62 -13.45
CA THR A 49 18.37 4.71 -14.53
C THR A 49 17.17 5.56 -14.13
N TYR A 50 16.47 6.09 -15.13
CA TYR A 50 15.24 6.84 -14.88
C TYR A 50 14.11 5.93 -14.38
N ASP A 51 14.08 4.67 -14.78
CA ASP A 51 13.07 3.72 -14.32
C ASP A 51 13.20 3.47 -12.81
N ASP A 52 14.43 3.27 -12.32
CA ASP A 52 14.71 3.15 -10.89
C ASP A 52 14.33 4.44 -10.12
N PHE A 53 14.61 5.62 -10.71
CA PHE A 53 14.20 6.90 -10.13
C PHE A 53 12.67 6.99 -10.02
N ARG A 54 11.96 6.61 -11.10
CA ARG A 54 10.50 6.63 -11.16
C ARG A 54 9.90 5.67 -10.14
N GLU A 55 10.44 4.47 -10.02
CA GLU A 55 9.99 3.48 -9.04
C GLU A 55 10.16 3.99 -7.62
N MET A 56 11.28 4.63 -7.30
CA MET A 56 11.50 5.16 -5.96
C MET A 56 10.53 6.30 -5.61
N VAL A 57 10.24 7.19 -6.56
CA VAL A 57 9.26 8.27 -6.36
C VAL A 57 7.85 7.71 -6.21
N LEU A 58 7.47 6.72 -7.02
CA LEU A 58 6.16 6.06 -6.91
C LEU A 58 6.01 5.32 -5.59
N ALA A 59 7.08 4.69 -5.10
CA ALA A 59 7.12 3.98 -3.83
C ALA A 59 7.18 4.89 -2.59
N ALA A 60 7.24 6.22 -2.74
CA ALA A 60 7.38 7.17 -1.63
C ALA A 60 6.23 7.15 -0.60
N HIS A 61 5.10 6.54 -0.95
CA HIS A 61 3.96 6.36 -0.04
C HIS A 61 4.07 5.11 0.84
N LEU A 62 5.02 4.21 0.57
CA LEU A 62 5.24 3.02 1.37
C LEU A 62 5.89 3.39 2.70
N LYS A 63 5.38 2.80 3.79
CA LYS A 63 5.97 2.94 5.11
C LYS A 63 7.19 2.01 5.26
N PRO A 64 8.25 2.43 5.97
CA PRO A 64 9.31 1.53 6.38
C PRO A 64 8.75 0.32 7.13
N LEU A 65 9.37 -0.84 6.94
CA LEU A 65 8.98 -2.07 7.61
C LEU A 65 9.16 -1.93 9.13
N GLU A 66 8.10 -2.15 9.91
CA GLU A 66 8.19 -2.09 11.37
C GLU A 66 8.81 -3.38 11.93
N GLU A 67 9.28 -3.37 13.19
CA GLU A 67 9.90 -4.55 13.79
C GLU A 67 8.96 -5.76 13.89
N LYS A 68 7.66 -5.49 14.02
CA LYS A 68 6.59 -6.50 14.03
C LYS A 68 6.31 -7.11 12.65
N ASP A 69 6.73 -6.42 11.59
CA ASP A 69 6.55 -6.87 10.21
C ASP A 69 7.77 -7.68 9.73
N LYS A 70 8.85 -7.72 10.53
CA LYS A 70 10.02 -8.55 10.24
C LYS A 70 9.62 -10.03 10.23
N ILE A 71 10.19 -10.78 9.31
CA ILE A 71 9.97 -12.23 9.18
C ILE A 71 10.37 -12.98 10.48
N SER A 72 11.25 -12.40 11.30
CA SER A 72 11.65 -12.96 12.59
C SER A 72 10.60 -12.81 13.70
N SER A 73 9.68 -11.84 13.59
CA SER A 73 8.62 -11.59 14.58
C SER A 73 7.30 -12.25 14.20
N ILE A 74 7.05 -12.47 12.91
CA ILE A 74 6.18 -13.56 12.43
C ILE A 74 6.82 -14.87 12.88
N GLY A 75 6.14 -15.68 13.69
CA GLY A 75 6.68 -16.93 14.22
C GLY A 75 6.98 -17.99 13.14
N THR A 76 6.76 -19.28 13.46
CA THR A 76 6.78 -20.31 12.40
C THR A 76 5.73 -19.97 11.35
N PHE A 77 6.18 -19.70 10.13
CA PHE A 77 5.31 -19.39 8.99
C PHE A 77 4.24 -20.47 8.88
N THR A 78 3.00 -20.14 9.26
CA THR A 78 1.90 -21.11 9.36
C THR A 78 1.46 -21.61 7.99
N GLN A 79 1.85 -20.92 6.92
CA GLN A 79 1.64 -21.36 5.55
C GLN A 79 2.81 -22.21 5.07
N VAL A 80 2.61 -23.51 4.93
CA VAL A 80 3.60 -24.33 4.23
C VAL A 80 3.64 -23.87 2.77
N TRP A 81 4.79 -23.39 2.30
CA TRP A 81 4.99 -22.87 0.92
C TRP A 81 4.56 -23.88 -0.16
N ASN A 82 4.45 -25.16 0.22
CA ASN A 82 3.95 -26.23 -0.61
C ASN A 82 3.03 -27.20 0.18
N GLN A 83 1.73 -26.92 0.22
CA GLN A 83 0.74 -27.79 0.87
C GLN A 83 0.56 -29.14 0.13
N SER A 84 0.80 -29.18 -1.19
CA SER A 84 0.69 -30.40 -1.99
C SER A 84 1.81 -31.40 -1.72
N ALA A 85 3.03 -30.95 -1.38
CA ALA A 85 4.15 -31.83 -1.02
C ALA A 85 3.90 -32.65 0.27
N GLN A 86 3.12 -32.11 1.22
CA GLN A 86 2.75 -32.81 2.47
C GLN A 86 1.85 -34.03 2.23
N LYS A 87 1.11 -34.07 1.11
CA LYS A 87 0.17 -35.18 0.82
C LYS A 87 0.89 -36.46 0.40
N LEU A 88 2.12 -36.36 -0.13
CA LEU A 88 2.88 -37.48 -0.66
C LEU A 88 3.46 -38.39 0.43
N SER A 89 3.83 -37.84 1.59
CA SER A 89 4.51 -38.60 2.65
C SER A 89 3.58 -39.58 3.38
N LYS A 90 2.28 -39.26 3.51
CA LYS A 90 1.30 -40.13 4.20
C LYS A 90 0.82 -41.30 3.34
N SER A 91 0.78 -41.15 2.01
CA SER A 91 0.33 -42.20 1.10
C SER A 91 1.43 -43.22 0.76
N GLN A 92 2.71 -42.84 0.83
CA GLN A 92 3.83 -43.75 0.53
C GLN A 92 4.15 -44.68 1.71
N LEU A 93 4.03 -44.22 2.96
CA LEU A 93 4.32 -45.04 4.16
C LEU A 93 3.32 -46.17 4.42
N LYS A 94 2.09 -46.09 3.85
CA LYS A 94 1.07 -47.14 4.02
C LYS A 94 1.22 -48.31 3.05
N ASN A 95 1.96 -48.12 1.94
CA ASN A 95 2.05 -49.09 0.87
C ASN A 95 3.28 -50.02 0.98
N GLU A 96 4.30 -49.66 1.77
CA GLU A 96 5.47 -50.53 2.03
C GLU A 96 5.25 -51.54 3.17
N GLN A 97 4.17 -51.42 3.94
CA GLN A 97 3.83 -52.37 5.02
C GLN A 97 2.93 -53.52 4.55
N LEU A 98 2.46 -53.51 3.30
CA LEU A 98 1.59 -54.54 2.73
C LEU A 98 2.30 -55.44 1.69
N SER A 99 3.58 -55.20 1.39
CA SER A 99 4.40 -56.07 0.52
C SER A 99 5.30 -57.04 1.28
N SER A 100 5.19 -57.08 2.61
CA SER A 100 5.95 -57.96 3.51
C SER A 100 5.00 -58.77 4.39
N THR A 101 4.08 -59.53 3.78
CA THR A 101 3.41 -60.69 4.42
C THR A 101 3.07 -61.70 3.33
#